data_AF-C6BVX5-F1
#
_entry.id   AF-C6BVX5-F1
#
_cell.length_a   1.000
_cell.length_b   1.000
_cell.length_c   1.000
_cell.angle_alpha   90.00
_cell.angle_beta   90.00
_cell.angle_gamma   90.00
#
_symmetry.space_group_name_H-M   'P 1'
#
loop_
_entity.id
_entity.type
_entity.pdbx_description
1 polymer ?
#
loop_
_entity_poly.entity_id
_entity_poly.type
_entity_poly.pdbx_seq_one_letter_code
_entity_poly.pdbx_strand_id
1 'polypeptide(L)'
;MNLNSMTLDEKKLLAAELAPLILGEFRATSEMIIPGAEKAVKVKTRAIDTGLISADTRTAFANAETEISNASNFEELKAASEDMAGIVRTILMGHNNE
;
A
#
# COMPACT_ATOMS: atom_id res chain seq x y z
N MET A 1 -13.57 -15.70 23.51
CA MET A 1 -12.63 -16.62 22.87
C MET A 1 -11.23 -16.02 22.99
N ASN A 2 -10.21 -16.76 23.42
CA ASN A 2 -8.84 -16.23 23.52
C ASN A 2 -8.12 -16.48 22.18
N LEU A 3 -7.69 -15.41 21.50
CA LEU A 3 -7.00 -15.45 20.20
C LEU A 3 -5.73 -16.31 20.22
N ASN A 4 -5.07 -16.40 21.38
CA ASN A 4 -3.83 -17.15 21.54
C ASN A 4 -4.05 -18.67 21.59
N SER A 5 -5.28 -19.12 21.86
CA SER A 5 -5.65 -20.54 21.91
C SER A 5 -6.36 -21.03 20.64
N MET A 6 -6.51 -20.19 19.61
CA MET A 6 -7.14 -20.56 18.35
C MET A 6 -6.17 -21.33 17.45
N THR A 7 -6.70 -22.35 16.78
CA THR A 7 -6.04 -23.02 15.65
C THR A 7 -5.87 -22.07 14.47
N LEU A 8 -5.00 -22.44 13.53
CA LEU A 8 -4.76 -21.63 12.33
C LEU A 8 -6.04 -21.46 11.49
N ASP A 9 -6.87 -22.50 11.41
CA ASP A 9 -8.10 -22.47 10.62
C ASP A 9 -9.17 -21.58 11.24
N GLU A 10 -9.31 -21.60 12.58
CA GLU A 10 -10.19 -20.68 13.28
C GLU A 10 -9.74 -19.22 13.12
N LYS A 11 -8.43 -18.96 13.11
CA LYS A 11 -7.88 -17.61 12.86
C LYS A 11 -8.19 -17.13 11.43
N LYS A 12 -8.09 -18.00 10.43
CA LYS A 12 -8.45 -17.69 9.04
C LYS A 12 -9.93 -17.36 8.90
N LEU A 13 -10.80 -18.13 9.57
CA LEU A 13 -12.24 -17.90 9.55
C LEU A 13 -12.59 -16.54 10.16
N LEU A 14 -12.00 -16.21 11.32
CA LEU A 14 -12.19 -14.92 11.98
C LEU A 14 -11.65 -13.75 11.13
N ALA A 15 -10.51 -13.93 10.45
CA ALA A 15 -9.98 -12.93 9.53
C ALA A 15 -10.92 -12.69 8.33
N ALA A 16 -11.55 -13.75 7.81
CA ALA A 16 -12.54 -13.65 6.75
C ALA A 16 -13.82 -12.92 7.21
N GLU A 17 -14.25 -13.12 8.46
CA GLU A 17 -15.38 -12.38 9.07
C GLU A 17 -15.07 -10.90 9.29
N LEU A 18 -13.81 -10.56 9.58
CA LEU A 18 -13.36 -9.17 9.76
C LEU A 18 -13.11 -8.44 8.43
N ALA A 19 -12.88 -9.16 7.34
CA ALA A 19 -12.56 -8.58 6.04
C ALA A 19 -13.62 -7.57 5.53
N PRO A 20 -14.95 -7.83 5.61
CA PRO A 20 -15.96 -6.86 5.23
C PRO A 20 -15.92 -5.56 6.03
N LEU A 21 -15.65 -5.63 7.35
CA LEU A 21 -15.51 -4.46 8.22
C LEU A 21 -14.29 -3.63 7.80
N ILE A 22 -13.13 -4.30 7.65
CA ILE A 22 -11.89 -3.67 7.20
C ILE A 22 -12.09 -2.96 5.84
N LEU A 23 -12.73 -3.64 4.88
CA LEU A 23 -13.04 -3.08 3.57
C LEU A 23 -14.05 -1.91 3.64
N GLY A 24 -15.01 -1.96 4.56
CA GLY A 24 -15.95 -0.87 4.82
C GLY A 24 -15.25 0.41 5.30
N GLU A 25 -14.36 0.28 6.28
CA GLU A 25 -13.56 1.39 6.81
C GLU A 25 -12.67 2.02 5.73
N PHE A 26 -12.02 1.20 4.90
CA PHE A 26 -11.21 1.69 3.77
C PHE A 26 -12.02 2.45 2.71
N ARG A 27 -13.27 2.05 2.47
CA ARG A 27 -14.14 2.71 1.47
C ARG A 27 -14.70 4.03 1.99
N ALA A 28 -14.97 4.14 3.28
CA ALA A 28 -15.57 5.34 3.88
C ALA A 28 -14.59 6.53 4.02
N THR A 29 -13.28 6.29 3.89
CA THR A 29 -12.22 7.26 4.27
C THR A 29 -11.36 7.76 3.11
N SER A 30 -11.72 7.48 1.86
CA SER A 30 -10.84 7.74 0.70
C SER A 30 -11.04 9.13 0.05
N GLU A 31 -11.10 10.18 0.85
CA GLU A 31 -10.96 11.57 0.39
C GLU A 31 -9.64 12.15 0.93
N MET A 32 -8.73 12.53 0.03
CA MET A 32 -7.47 13.18 0.40
C MET A 32 -7.56 14.67 0.01
N ILE A 33 -7.44 15.53 1.00
CA ILE A 33 -7.25 16.97 0.79
C ILE A 33 -5.76 17.20 0.59
N ILE A 34 -5.35 17.63 -0.61
CA ILE A 34 -3.97 18.01 -0.91
C ILE A 34 -3.84 19.52 -0.68
N PRO A 35 -3.17 19.99 0.39
CA PRO A 35 -2.99 21.42 0.63
C PRO A 35 -2.21 22.07 -0.52
N GLY A 36 -2.71 23.20 -1.04
CA GLY A 36 -2.05 23.96 -2.11
C GLY A 36 -2.38 23.55 -3.54
N ALA A 37 -3.18 22.49 -3.76
CA ALA A 37 -3.61 22.10 -5.11
C ALA A 37 -4.84 22.87 -5.63
N GLU A 38 -5.42 23.76 -4.81
CA GLU A 38 -6.66 24.53 -5.06
C GLU A 38 -7.89 23.70 -5.51
N LYS A 39 -7.81 22.37 -5.44
CA LYS A 39 -8.84 21.44 -5.92
C LYS A 39 -8.90 20.19 -5.04
N ALA A 40 -10.11 19.67 -4.84
CA ALA A 40 -10.32 18.36 -4.24
C ALA A 40 -9.89 17.26 -5.22
N VAL A 41 -9.04 16.33 -4.78
CA VAL A 41 -8.56 15.21 -5.59
C VAL A 41 -9.24 13.93 -5.13
N LYS A 42 -10.03 13.33 -6.03
CA LYS A 42 -10.60 12.00 -5.78
C LYS A 42 -9.49 10.95 -5.91
N VAL A 43 -9.13 10.33 -4.79
CA VAL A 43 -8.13 9.25 -4.75
C VAL A 43 -8.84 7.91 -4.78
N LYS A 44 -8.53 7.07 -5.77
CA LYS A 44 -8.94 5.67 -5.77
C LYS A 44 -7.89 4.87 -5.01
N THR A 45 -8.28 4.23 -3.91
CA THR A 45 -7.41 3.34 -3.14
C THR A 45 -7.60 1.88 -3.58
N ARG A 46 -6.50 1.13 -3.61
CA ARG A 46 -6.52 -0.32 -3.86
C ARG A 46 -5.70 -0.99 -2.75
N ALA A 47 -6.33 -1.91 -2.02
CA ALA A 47 -5.63 -2.78 -1.08
C ALA A 47 -4.99 -3.94 -1.86
N ILE A 48 -3.71 -4.21 -1.58
CA ILE A 48 -2.94 -5.28 -2.21
C ILE A 48 -2.33 -6.11 -1.09
N ASP A 49 -2.51 -7.43 -1.16
CA ASP A 49 -1.84 -8.35 -0.26
C ASP A 49 -0.34 -8.38 -0.62
N THR A 50 0.50 -7.98 0.33
CA THR A 50 1.96 -7.93 0.14
C THR A 50 2.58 -9.31 -0.05
N GLY A 51 1.88 -10.40 0.33
CA GLY A 51 2.27 -11.77 0.04
C GLY A 51 2.16 -12.14 -1.46
N LEU A 52 1.40 -11.37 -2.24
CA LEU A 52 1.26 -11.55 -3.69
C LEU A 52 2.27 -10.72 -4.49
N ILE A 53 3.11 -9.93 -3.82
CA ILE A 53 4.15 -9.12 -4.43
C ILE A 53 5.47 -9.91 -4.39
N SER A 54 6.23 -9.89 -5.49
CA SER A 54 7.52 -10.58 -5.55
C SER A 54 8.49 -10.07 -4.48
N ALA A 55 9.43 -10.91 -4.06
CA ALA A 55 10.47 -10.50 -3.12
C ALA A 55 11.28 -9.31 -3.65
N ASP A 56 11.60 -9.31 -4.95
CA ASP A 56 12.36 -8.24 -5.60
C ASP A 56 11.63 -6.90 -5.55
N THR A 57 10.32 -6.89 -5.83
CA THR A 57 9.52 -5.67 -5.75
C THR A 57 9.39 -5.16 -4.31
N ARG A 58 9.32 -6.05 -3.31
CA ARG A 58 9.35 -5.66 -1.89
C ARG A 58 10.69 -5.03 -1.49
N THR A 59 11.80 -5.60 -1.95
CA THR A 59 13.14 -5.03 -1.72
C THR A 59 13.29 -3.67 -2.39
N ALA A 60 12.85 -3.53 -3.65
CA ALA A 60 12.87 -2.26 -4.36
C ALA A 60 12.05 -1.19 -3.62
N PHE A 61 10.86 -1.56 -3.13
CA PHE A 61 10.02 -0.66 -2.34
C PHE A 61 10.73 -0.18 -1.05
N ALA A 62 11.32 -1.10 -0.28
CA ALA A 62 12.05 -0.75 0.95
C ALA A 62 13.28 0.14 0.69
N ASN A 63 14.00 -0.08 -0.42
CA ASN A 63 15.11 0.77 -0.83
C ASN A 63 14.63 2.18 -1.18
N ALA A 64 13.55 2.30 -1.95
CA ALA A 64 12.97 3.61 -2.29
C ALA A 64 12.45 4.36 -1.04
N GLU A 65 11.86 3.67 -0.05
CA GLU A 65 11.50 4.29 1.24
C GLU A 65 12.72 4.83 1.99
N THR A 66 13.83 4.10 1.93
CA THR A 66 15.09 4.51 2.54
C THR A 66 15.67 5.73 1.84
N GLU A 67 15.64 5.76 0.50
CA GLU A 67 16.11 6.90 -0.30
C GLU A 67 15.28 8.16 -0.06
N ILE A 68 13.95 8.04 0.00
CA ILE A 68 13.05 9.15 0.38
C ILE A 68 13.42 9.69 1.77
N SER A 69 13.65 8.79 2.74
CA SER A 69 13.98 9.16 4.12
C SER A 69 15.36 9.82 4.25
N ASN A 70 16.29 9.46 3.37
CA ASN A 70 17.66 9.98 3.37
C ASN A 70 17.86 11.18 2.44
N ALA A 71 16.85 11.55 1.65
CA ALA A 71 16.93 12.68 0.73
C ALA A 71 17.25 13.97 1.49
N SER A 72 18.35 14.61 1.09
CA SER A 72 18.90 15.80 1.76
C SER A 72 18.43 17.11 1.11
N ASN A 73 17.89 17.02 -0.10
CA ASN A 73 17.42 18.16 -0.87
C ASN A 73 16.19 17.80 -1.73
N PHE A 74 15.57 18.82 -2.31
CA PHE A 74 14.34 18.68 -3.08
C PHE A 74 14.50 17.82 -4.33
N GLU A 75 15.64 17.92 -5.04
CA GLU A 75 15.86 17.13 -6.27
C GLU A 75 16.04 15.64 -5.96
N GLU A 76 16.77 15.32 -4.89
CA GLU A 76 16.88 13.93 -4.38
C GLU A 76 15.52 13.39 -3.95
N LEU A 77 14.75 14.18 -3.19
CA LEU A 77 13.42 13.77 -2.73
C LEU A 77 12.47 13.55 -3.91
N LYS A 78 12.53 14.42 -4.92
CA LYS A 78 11.73 14.32 -6.14
C LYS A 78 12.08 13.06 -6.94
N ALA A 79 13.37 12.81 -7.17
CA ALA A 79 13.83 11.61 -7.88
C ALA A 79 13.39 10.32 -7.14
N ALA A 80 13.63 10.25 -5.84
CA ALA A 80 13.22 9.09 -5.03
C ALA A 80 11.69 8.90 -5.02
N SER A 81 10.92 9.99 -5.04
CA SER A 81 9.45 9.95 -5.15
C SER A 81 8.97 9.47 -6.52
N GLU A 82 9.64 9.85 -7.61
CA GLU A 82 9.35 9.37 -8.96
C GLU A 82 9.63 7.86 -9.10
N ASP A 83 10.74 7.39 -8.54
CA ASP A 83 11.11 5.96 -8.50
C ASP A 83 10.10 5.14 -7.68
N MET A 84 9.72 5.64 -6.50
CA MET A 84 8.66 5.04 -5.68
C MET A 84 7.33 4.96 -6.45
N ALA A 85 6.95 6.02 -7.16
CA ALA A 85 5.74 6.02 -7.99
C ALA A 85 5.81 4.97 -9.11
N GLY A 86 6.99 4.75 -9.70
CA GLY A 86 7.23 3.68 -10.68
C GLY A 86 7.00 2.28 -10.09
N ILE A 87 7.56 2.01 -8.91
CA ILE A 87 7.38 0.73 -8.20
C ILE A 87 5.91 0.49 -7.87
N VAL A 88 5.22 1.50 -7.32
CA VAL A 88 3.79 1.43 -6.99
C VAL A 88 2.94 1.18 -8.24
N ARG A 89 3.27 1.78 -9.39
CA ARG A 89 2.58 1.49 -10.66
C ARG A 89 2.73 0.02 -11.06
N THR A 90 3.92 -0.55 -10.97
CA THR A 90 4.16 -1.97 -11.26
C THR A 90 3.34 -2.87 -10.34
N ILE A 91 3.28 -2.54 -9.04
CA ILE A 91 2.46 -3.26 -8.06
C ILE A 91 0.97 -3.15 -8.42
N LEU A 92 0.49 -1.97 -8.81
CA LEU A 92 -0.93 -1.72 -9.12
C LEU A 92 -1.39 -2.32 -10.44
N MET A 93 -0.55 -2.32 -11.47
CA MET A 93 -0.88 -2.90 -12.77
C MET A 93 -0.76 -4.44 -12.76
N GLY A 94 0.04 -4.99 -11.85
CA GLY A 94 0.44 -6.39 -11.89
C GLY A 94 1.44 -6.65 -13.02
N HIS A 95 2.11 -7.80 -12.99
CA HIS A 95 2.81 -8.28 -14.19
C HIS A 95 1.73 -8.64 -15.22
N ASN A 96 1.52 -7.78 -16.21
CA ASN A 96 0.91 -8.21 -17.48
C ASN A 96 1.95 -9.10 -18.19
N ASN A 97 2.04 -10.36 -17.77
CA ASN A 97 2.68 -11.39 -18.57
C ASN A 97 1.67 -11.76 -19.67
N GLU A 98 1.73 -11.05 -20.79
CA GLU A 98 1.43 -11.67 -22.09
C GLU A 98 2.57 -12.63 -22.47
#